data_AF-F5YFT7-F1
#
_entry.id   AF-F5YFT7-F1
#
_cell.length_a   1.000
_cell.length_b   1.000
_cell.length_c   1.000
_cell.angle_alpha   90.00
_cell.angle_beta   90.00
_cell.angle_gamma   90.00
#
_symmetry.space_group_name_H-M   'P 1'
#
loop_
_entity.id
_entity.type
_entity.pdbx_description
1 polymer ?
#
loop_
_entity_poly.entity_id
_entity_poly.type
_entity_poly.pdbx_seq_one_letter_code
_entity_poly.pdbx_strand_id
1 'polypeptide(L)' 'MVTGKIANDDVGETVSFVVQGIMRPEDALEKLKFETINNQICFATEKALSFLMYIGFEEL' A
#
# COMPACT_ATOMS: atom_id res chain seq x y z
N MET A 1 -6.31 -4.71 13.51
CA MET A 1 -4.92 -4.55 13.06
C MET A 1 -4.71 -5.56 11.95
N VAL A 2 -4.53 -5.08 10.71
CA VAL A 2 -4.18 -5.93 9.58
C VAL A 2 -2.67 -5.75 9.38
N THR A 3 -1.92 -6.81 9.71
CA THR A 3 -0.49 -6.92 9.41
C THR A 3 -0.35 -7.79 8.17
N GLY A 4 0.10 -7.24 7.05
CA GLY A 4 0.17 -7.97 5.80
C GLY A 4 0.70 -7.14 4.65
N LYS A 5 0.70 -7.72 3.45
CA LYS A 5 1.10 -7.09 2.19
C LYS A 5 0.15 -5.94 1.83
N ILE A 6 0.24 -4.83 2.54
CA ILE A 6 -0.51 -3.62 2.21
C ILE A 6 0.15 -3.02 0.97
N ALA A 7 -0.67 -2.84 -0.08
CA ALA A 7 -0.22 -2.21 -1.30
C ALA A 7 0.26 -0.78 -0.99
N ASN A 8 1.49 -0.46 -1.39
CA ASN A 8 1.99 0.91 -1.46
C ASN A 8 1.55 1.56 -2.78
N ASP A 9 1.84 2.85 -2.92
CA ASP A 9 1.51 3.62 -4.11
C ASP A 9 2.12 3.01 -5.40
N ASP A 10 3.31 2.38 -5.30
CA ASP A 10 3.98 1.71 -6.41
C ASP A 10 3.19 0.50 -6.96
N VAL A 11 2.53 -0.25 -6.07
CA VAL A 11 1.62 -1.33 -6.45
C VAL A 11 0.38 -0.74 -7.15
N GLY A 12 -0.18 0.34 -6.60
CA GLY A 12 -1.35 1.02 -7.17
C GLY A 12 -1.09 1.57 -8.57
N GLU A 13 0.03 2.25 -8.77
CA GLU A 13 0.44 2.81 -10.05
C GLU A 13 0.68 1.72 -11.10
N THR A 14 1.37 0.64 -10.72
CA THR A 14 1.66 -0.49 -11.61
C THR A 14 0.37 -1.19 -12.07
N VAL A 15 -0.60 -1.37 -11.17
CA VAL A 15 -1.92 -1.91 -11.53
C VAL A 15 -2.68 -0.95 -12.47
N SER A 16 -2.61 0.36 -12.20
CA SER A 16 -3.25 1.38 -13.05
C SER A 16 -2.74 1.33 -14.50
N PHE A 17 -1.42 1.17 -14.71
CA PHE A 17 -0.85 1.05 -16.05
C PHE A 17 -1.30 -0.22 -16.80
N VAL A 18 -1.52 -1.33 -16.08
CA VAL A 18 -2.08 -2.55 -16.69
C VAL A 18 -3.54 -2.33 -17.09
N VAL A 19 -4.35 -1.73 -16.23
CA VAL A 19 -5.76 -1.45 -16.51
C VAL A 19 -5.91 -0.49 -17.71
N GLN A 20 -5.01 0.47 -17.85
CA GLN A 20 -4.97 1.40 -18.97
C GLN A 20 -4.39 0.78 -20.26
N GLY A 21 -3.88 -0.45 -20.22
CA GLY A 21 -3.26 -1.13 -21.35
C GLY A 21 -1.89 -0.59 -21.75
N ILE A 22 -1.28 0.25 -20.91
CA ILE A 22 0.05 0.83 -21.11
C ILE A 22 1.13 -0.20 -20.79
N MET A 23 0.88 -1.03 -19.77
CA MET A 23 1.80 -2.09 -19.31
C MET A 23 1.16 -3.46 -19.52
N ARG A 24 1.95 -4.44 -19.96
CA ARG A 24 1.47 -5.81 -20.09
C ARG A 24 1.40 -6.49 -18.73
N PRO A 25 0.40 -7.34 -18.46
CA PRO A 25 0.27 -8.02 -17.17
C PRO A 25 1.51 -8.81 -16.75
N GLU A 26 2.21 -9.43 -17.71
CA GLU A 26 3.44 -10.18 -17.44
C GLU A 26 4.58 -9.31 -16.90
N ASP A 27 4.74 -8.10 -17.43
CA ASP A 27 5.78 -7.16 -17.03
C ASP A 27 5.46 -6.57 -15.64
N ALA A 28 4.17 -6.32 -15.37
CA ALA A 28 3.70 -5.89 -14.07
C ALA A 28 3.92 -6.96 -12.99
N LEU A 29 3.69 -8.23 -13.31
CA LEU A 29 3.93 -9.34 -12.38
C LEU A 29 5.41 -9.48 -12.02
N GLU A 30 6.31 -9.39 -12.99
CA GLU A 30 7.75 -9.43 -12.69
C GLU A 30 8.19 -8.21 -11.88
N LYS A 31 7.67 -7.01 -12.17
CA LYS A 31 7.94 -5.81 -11.35
C LYS A 31 7.49 -5.98 -9.90
N LEU A 32 6.24 -6.43 -9.68
CA LEU A 32 5.65 -6.58 -8.34
C LEU A 32 6.21 -7.75 -7.54
N LYS A 33 6.89 -8.70 -8.19
CA LYS A 33 7.49 -9.88 -7.54
C LYS A 33 8.74 -9.55 -6.72
N PHE A 34 9.44 -8.46 -7.06
CA PHE A 34 10.63 -8.00 -6.36
C PHE A 34 10.37 -6.86 -5.37
N GLU A 35 9.17 -6.30 -5.36
CA GLU A 35 8.77 -5.33 -4.34
C GLU A 35 8.80 -6.01 -2.96
N THR A 36 9.61 -5.46 -2.06
CA THR A 36 9.74 -5.96 -0.69
C THR A 36 8.38 -5.81 0.00
N ILE A 37 7.97 -6.83 0.77
CA ILE A 37 6.70 -6.78 1.50
C ILE A 37 6.72 -5.56 2.41
N ASN A 38 5.82 -4.60 2.14
CA ASN A 38 5.67 -3.40 2.95
C ASN A 38 5.37 -3.79 4.39
N ASN A 39 6.19 -3.33 5.34
CA ASN A 39 5.94 -3.49 6.77
C ASN A 39 4.96 -2.41 7.27
N GLN A 40 3.81 -2.32 6.62
CA GLN A 40 2.77 -1.37 6.98
C GLN A 40 1.77 -2.02 7.94
N ILE A 41 1.20 -1.19 8.81
CA ILE A 41 0.17 -1.59 9.77
C ILE A 41 -1.10 -0.83 9.44
N CYS A 42 -2.18 -1.54 9.12
CA CYS A 42 -3.49 -0.92 8.91
C CYS A 42 -4.39 -1.06 10.14
N PHE A 43 -4.90 0.07 10.61
CA PHE A 43 -5.87 0.18 11.70
C PHE A 43 -7.29 0.26 11.11
N ALA A 44 -7.90 -0.89 10.83
CA ALA A 44 -9.20 -0.99 10.15
C ALA A 44 -10.43 -1.08 11.09
N THR A 45 -10.29 -0.81 12.39
CA THR A 45 -11.43 -0.87 13.34
C THR A 45 -11.41 0.30 14.32
N GLU A 46 -12.59 0.76 14.74
CA GLU A 46 -12.74 1.82 15.76
C GLU A 46 -11.96 1.52 17.04
N LYS A 47 -12.01 0.27 17.50
CA LYS A 47 -11.23 -0.19 18.66
C LYS A 47 -9.72 -0.12 18.44
N ALA A 48 -9.24 -0.29 17.22
CA ALA A 48 -7.81 -0.17 16.92
C ALA A 48 -7.38 1.31 16.85
N LEU A 49 -8.23 2.17 16.27
CA LEU A 49 -8.03 3.61 16.23
C LEU A 49 -8.06 4.25 17.62
N SER A 50 -8.86 3.72 18.56
CA SER A 50 -8.91 4.23 19.94
C SER A 50 -7.60 4.08 20.73
N PHE A 51 -6.64 3.30 20.24
CA PHE A 51 -5.31 3.21 20.84
C PHE A 51 -4.33 4.26 20.30
N LEU A 52 -4.68 5.01 19.25
CA LEU A 52 -3.85 6.07 18.73
C LEU A 52 -3.95 7.32 19.61
N MET A 53 -2.82 7.96 19.87
CA MET A 53 -2.76 9.24 20.57
C MET A 53 -2.24 10.30 19.59
N TYR A 54 -2.99 11.38 19.45
CA TYR A 54 -2.55 12.53 18.67
C TYR A 54 -1.38 13.23 19.37
N ILE A 55 -0.27 13.43 18.65
CA ILE A 55 0.96 14.07 19.18
C ILE A 55 1.26 15.43 18.54
N GLY A 56 0.66 15.76 17.39
CA GLY A 56 0.91 16.99 16.65
C GLY A 56 0.74 16.80 15.14
N PHE A 57 0.99 17.87 14.39
CA PHE A 57 1.08 17.86 12.93
C PHE A 57 2.29 18.70 12.50
N GLU A 58 2.83 18.39 11.33
CA GLU A 58 3.88 19.18 10.67
C GLU A 58 3.27 19.85 9.44
N GLU A 59 3.54 21.14 9.23
CA GLU A 59 3.22 21.83 7.98
C GLU A 59 4.30 21.54 6.94
N LEU A 60 3.90 21.14 5.73
CA LEU A 60 4.78 20.83 4.60
C LEU A 60 5.29 22.09 3.90
#